data_AF-A0A3A6QAM4-F1
#
_entry.id   AF-A0A3A6QAM4-F1
#
_cell.length_a   1.000
_cell.length_b   1.000
_cell.length_c   1.000
_cell.angle_alpha   90.00
_cell.angle_beta   90.00
_cell.angle_gamma   90.00
#
_symmetry.space_group_name_H-M   'P 1'
#
loop_
_entity.id
_entity.type
_entity.pdbx_description
1 polymer ?
#
loop_
_entity_poly.entity_id
_entity_poly.type
_entity_poly.pdbx_seq_one_letter_code
_entity_poly.pdbx_strand_id
1 'polypeptide(L)'
;MDMLPDTSAVIDGRVSERAGDGDLDTVYVPEAVVGELEAQANDGRDSGWAGLEELQRLAELADESRLALEYVGRRPDAIEKRDAGEGEIDALIRDLAERHDATLLTSDVVQSEVARAKGVAVEYVEPQVEETPDLAIEEYLDESTMSVHLKTGVRPMAKRGTIGEMAYEPIDEGVLTESEMRAIAENVVNTARSVSDGFVELSGDGMTIVQIADMRIAVAEAPFADGIE
;
A
#
# COMPACT_ATOMS: atom_id res chain seq x y z
N MET A 1 -20.49 -5.97 19.75
CA MET A 1 -20.79 -4.88 18.79
C MET A 1 -20.75 -5.44 17.39
N ASP A 2 -21.67 -5.01 16.52
CA ASP A 2 -21.68 -5.38 15.11
C ASP A 2 -20.87 -4.36 14.30
N MET A 3 -20.02 -4.86 13.41
CA MET A 3 -19.05 -4.05 12.67
C MET A 3 -19.03 -4.42 11.19
N LEU A 4 -18.84 -3.42 10.33
CA LEU A 4 -18.69 -3.58 8.89
C LEU A 4 -17.46 -2.80 8.43
N PRO A 5 -16.33 -3.46 8.13
CA PRO A 5 -15.13 -2.77 7.69
C PRO A 5 -15.20 -2.45 6.19
N ASP A 6 -14.58 -1.33 5.80
CA ASP A 6 -14.26 -1.07 4.40
C ASP A 6 -12.89 -1.66 4.00
N THR A 7 -12.50 -1.47 2.73
CA THR A 7 -11.24 -2.02 2.22
C THR A 7 -10.03 -1.50 3.00
N SER A 8 -10.00 -0.21 3.34
CA SER A 8 -8.87 0.40 4.06
C SER A 8 -8.66 -0.23 5.44
N ALA A 9 -9.73 -0.43 6.21
CA ALA A 9 -9.65 -1.03 7.54
C ALA A 9 -9.25 -2.51 7.51
N VAL A 10 -9.62 -3.24 6.45
CA VAL A 10 -9.20 -4.64 6.26
C VAL A 10 -7.73 -4.72 5.88
N ILE A 11 -7.25 -3.86 4.98
CA ILE A 11 -5.83 -3.82 4.58
C ILE A 11 -4.95 -3.54 5.79
N ASP A 12 -5.32 -2.57 6.62
CA ASP A 12 -4.56 -2.14 7.81
C ASP A 12 -4.66 -3.12 8.99
N GLY A 13 -5.37 -4.23 8.87
CA GLY A 13 -5.52 -5.22 9.95
C GLY A 13 -6.30 -4.71 11.18
N ARG A 14 -7.06 -3.62 11.05
CA ARG A 14 -7.76 -2.97 12.18
C ARG A 14 -8.91 -3.83 12.72
N VAL A 15 -9.45 -4.71 11.90
CA VAL A 15 -10.62 -5.52 12.26
C VAL A 15 -10.26 -6.58 13.31
N SER A 16 -9.18 -7.33 13.08
CA SER A 16 -8.70 -8.37 14.00
C SER A 16 -8.06 -7.77 15.25
N GLU A 17 -7.43 -6.59 15.17
CA GLU A 17 -6.98 -5.81 16.32
C GLU A 17 -8.16 -5.53 17.27
N ARG A 18 -9.26 -5.03 16.72
CA ARG A 18 -10.50 -4.76 17.46
C ARG A 18 -11.14 -6.03 18.04
N ALA A 19 -11.10 -7.14 17.31
CA ALA A 19 -11.58 -8.43 17.79
C ALA A 19 -10.74 -8.99 18.96
N GLY A 20 -9.46 -8.60 19.02
CA GLY A 20 -8.55 -8.92 20.11
C GLY A 20 -9.05 -8.43 21.48
N ASP A 21 -9.72 -7.28 21.51
CA ASP A 21 -10.19 -6.62 22.73
C ASP A 21 -11.49 -7.22 23.30
N GLY A 22 -12.17 -8.10 22.54
CA GLY A 22 -13.37 -8.82 23.00
C GLY A 22 -14.70 -8.06 22.86
N ASP A 23 -14.71 -6.95 22.12
CA ASP A 23 -15.88 -6.08 21.98
C ASP A 23 -16.74 -6.37 20.73
N LEU A 24 -16.31 -7.28 19.85
CA LEU A 24 -17.00 -7.59 18.59
C LEU A 24 -17.89 -8.84 18.69
N ASP A 25 -19.15 -8.70 18.28
CA ASP A 25 -20.12 -9.80 18.18
C ASP A 25 -20.12 -10.36 16.75
N THR A 26 -20.43 -9.50 15.75
CA THR A 26 -20.49 -9.88 14.33
C THR A 26 -19.65 -8.94 13.47
N VAL A 27 -18.87 -9.51 12.55
CA VAL A 27 -18.14 -8.79 11.50
C VAL A 27 -18.81 -9.11 10.16
N TYR A 28 -19.40 -8.10 9.54
CA TYR A 28 -19.99 -8.18 8.20
C TYR A 28 -18.98 -7.72 7.16
N VAL A 29 -18.40 -8.63 6.38
CA VAL A 29 -17.43 -8.29 5.32
C VAL A 29 -18.19 -8.06 4.00
N PRO A 30 -18.15 -6.87 3.40
CA PRO A 30 -18.78 -6.65 2.10
C PRO A 30 -18.11 -7.47 0.99
N GLU A 31 -18.91 -8.12 0.14
CA GLU A 31 -18.43 -8.81 -1.08
C GLU A 31 -17.68 -7.87 -2.04
N ALA A 32 -17.97 -6.58 -1.99
CA ALA A 32 -17.23 -5.56 -2.72
C ALA A 32 -15.78 -5.44 -2.24
N VAL A 33 -15.55 -5.47 -0.91
CA VAL A 33 -14.21 -5.41 -0.30
C VAL A 33 -13.41 -6.63 -0.69
N VAL A 34 -13.97 -7.84 -0.58
CA VAL A 34 -13.31 -9.09 -1.01
C VAL A 34 -12.89 -9.00 -2.48
N GLY A 35 -13.82 -8.55 -3.34
CA GLY A 35 -13.55 -8.42 -4.76
C GLY A 35 -12.48 -7.37 -5.09
N GLU A 36 -12.31 -6.34 -4.28
CA GLU A 36 -11.25 -5.34 -4.42
C GLU A 36 -9.90 -5.91 -4.00
N LEU A 37 -9.82 -6.54 -2.83
CA LEU A 37 -8.60 -7.18 -2.32
C LEU A 37 -8.06 -8.24 -3.28
N GLU A 38 -8.94 -9.10 -3.81
CA GLU A 38 -8.56 -10.09 -4.83
C GLU A 38 -8.01 -9.42 -6.10
N ALA A 39 -8.60 -8.30 -6.54
CA ALA A 39 -8.11 -7.59 -7.73
C ALA A 39 -6.71 -7.01 -7.48
N GLN A 40 -6.52 -6.35 -6.33
CA GLN A 40 -5.22 -5.80 -5.92
C GLN A 40 -4.15 -6.89 -5.80
N ALA A 41 -4.47 -8.04 -5.20
CA ALA A 41 -3.54 -9.17 -5.06
C ALA A 41 -3.18 -9.79 -6.42
N ASN A 42 -4.15 -9.95 -7.33
CA ASN A 42 -3.91 -10.43 -8.69
C ASN A 42 -3.05 -9.47 -9.52
N ASP A 43 -3.16 -8.16 -9.26
CA ASP A 43 -2.31 -7.12 -9.85
C ASP A 43 -0.93 -7.04 -9.18
N GLY A 44 -0.66 -7.87 -8.16
CA GLY A 44 0.63 -7.95 -7.48
C GLY A 44 0.88 -6.86 -6.44
N ARG A 45 -0.17 -6.22 -5.91
CA ARG A 45 -0.06 -5.21 -4.84
C ARG A 45 -0.04 -5.87 -3.47
N ASP A 46 0.90 -5.45 -2.62
CA ASP A 46 1.06 -5.99 -1.26
C ASP A 46 -0.17 -5.70 -0.38
N SER A 47 -0.81 -4.56 -0.58
CA SER A 47 -2.08 -4.19 0.06
C SER A 47 -3.19 -5.24 -0.15
N GLY A 48 -3.27 -5.82 -1.34
CA GLY A 48 -4.22 -6.89 -1.65
C GLY A 48 -3.90 -8.16 -0.86
N TRP A 49 -2.63 -8.53 -0.78
CA TRP A 49 -2.19 -9.68 0.02
C TRP A 49 -2.40 -9.45 1.53
N ALA A 50 -2.07 -8.27 2.05
CA ALA A 50 -2.29 -7.89 3.44
C ALA A 50 -3.77 -8.01 3.84
N GLY A 51 -4.68 -7.50 2.99
CA GLY A 51 -6.12 -7.66 3.24
C GLY A 51 -6.60 -9.11 3.14
N LEU A 52 -6.06 -9.93 2.23
CA LEU A 52 -6.38 -11.36 2.17
C LEU A 52 -5.87 -12.13 3.40
N GLU A 53 -4.73 -11.74 3.97
CA GLU A 53 -4.24 -12.28 5.24
C GLU A 53 -5.14 -11.87 6.40
N GLU A 54 -5.64 -10.63 6.41
CA GLU A 54 -6.61 -10.20 7.41
C GLU A 54 -7.91 -11.00 7.36
N LEU A 55 -8.45 -11.25 6.16
CA LEU A 55 -9.63 -12.10 6.00
C LEU A 55 -9.41 -13.53 6.53
N GLN A 56 -8.20 -14.08 6.35
CA GLN A 56 -7.83 -15.37 6.93
C GLN A 56 -7.80 -15.32 8.46
N ARG A 57 -7.21 -14.27 9.06
CA ARG A 57 -7.22 -14.08 10.52
C ARG A 57 -8.64 -13.97 11.07
N LEU A 58 -9.53 -13.23 10.40
CA LEU A 58 -10.93 -13.13 10.81
C LEU A 58 -11.66 -14.48 10.73
N ALA A 59 -11.36 -15.29 9.72
CA ALA A 59 -11.91 -16.64 9.61
C ALA A 59 -11.43 -17.55 10.76
N GLU A 60 -10.16 -17.47 11.13
CA GLU A 60 -9.62 -18.20 12.30
C GLU A 60 -10.33 -17.79 13.60
N LEU A 61 -10.54 -16.49 13.82
CA LEU A 61 -11.28 -15.98 14.98
C LEU A 61 -12.74 -16.46 15.01
N ALA A 62 -13.37 -16.57 13.84
CA ALA A 62 -14.72 -17.10 13.72
C ALA A 62 -14.78 -18.62 14.03
N ASP A 63 -13.81 -19.39 13.53
CA ASP A 63 -13.66 -20.82 13.84
C ASP A 63 -13.42 -21.07 15.34
N GLU A 64 -12.70 -20.17 16.00
CA GLU A 64 -12.52 -20.15 17.46
C GLU A 64 -13.76 -19.68 18.23
N SER A 65 -14.85 -19.34 17.54
CA SER A 65 -16.08 -18.78 18.12
C SER A 65 -15.87 -17.49 18.91
N ARG A 66 -14.85 -16.70 18.54
CA ARG A 66 -14.56 -15.39 19.16
C ARG A 66 -15.41 -14.26 18.59
N LEU A 67 -15.88 -14.42 17.36
CA LEU A 67 -16.80 -13.53 16.66
C LEU A 67 -17.65 -14.33 15.65
N ALA A 68 -18.76 -13.77 15.19
CA ALA A 68 -19.46 -14.23 13.99
C ALA A 68 -18.91 -13.49 12.76
N LEU A 69 -18.68 -14.20 11.66
CA LEU A 69 -18.20 -13.63 10.40
C LEU A 69 -19.20 -13.89 9.28
N GLU A 70 -19.71 -12.83 8.67
CA GLU A 70 -20.70 -12.91 7.59
C GLU A 70 -20.25 -12.12 6.36
N TYR A 71 -20.29 -12.74 5.19
CA TYR A 71 -20.04 -12.05 3.92
C TYR A 71 -21.36 -11.51 3.36
N VAL A 72 -21.43 -10.20 3.11
CA VAL A 72 -22.69 -9.50 2.81
C VAL A 72 -22.63 -8.65 1.55
N GLY A 73 -23.81 -8.40 0.98
CA GLY A 73 -23.97 -7.54 -0.20
C GLY A 73 -23.71 -8.24 -1.53
N ARG A 74 -23.64 -7.44 -2.59
CA ARG A 74 -23.34 -7.93 -3.95
C ARG A 74 -21.85 -7.76 -4.23
N ARG A 75 -21.31 -8.66 -5.05
CA ARG A 75 -19.99 -8.50 -5.66
C ARG A 75 -20.12 -7.62 -6.92
N PRO A 76 -19.51 -6.42 -6.98
CA PRO A 76 -19.59 -5.55 -8.15
C PRO A 76 -18.92 -6.17 -9.38
N ASP A 77 -19.45 -5.89 -10.56
CA ASP A 77 -18.88 -6.36 -11.82
C ASP A 77 -17.54 -5.64 -12.09
N ALA A 78 -16.63 -6.29 -12.82
CA ALA A 78 -15.29 -5.73 -13.09
C ALA A 78 -15.29 -4.36 -13.80
N ILE A 79 -16.40 -3.98 -14.45
CA ILE A 79 -16.59 -2.68 -15.11
C ILE A 79 -16.89 -1.57 -14.09
N GLU A 80 -17.57 -1.89 -12.99
CA GLU A 80 -17.87 -0.97 -11.88
C GLU A 80 -16.62 -0.66 -11.03
N LYS A 81 -15.46 -1.30 -11.27
CA LYS A 81 -14.24 -1.18 -10.45
C LYS A 81 -13.19 -0.19 -10.95
N ARG A 82 -13.37 0.46 -12.11
CA ARG A 82 -12.44 1.51 -12.58
C ARG A 82 -12.80 2.86 -11.96
N ASP A 83 -11.85 3.79 -11.82
CA ASP A 83 -11.83 5.13 -11.16
C ASP A 83 -13.15 5.92 -10.95
N ALA A 84 -14.22 5.64 -11.70
CA ALA A 84 -15.58 6.13 -11.45
C ALA A 84 -16.35 5.31 -10.37
N GLY A 85 -15.80 4.20 -9.89
CA GLY A 85 -16.48 3.21 -9.04
C GLY A 85 -16.19 3.26 -7.54
N GLU A 86 -15.10 3.91 -7.13
CA GLU A 86 -14.66 3.94 -5.73
C GLU A 86 -15.74 4.57 -4.81
N GLY A 87 -16.29 5.71 -5.21
CA GLY A 87 -17.40 6.34 -4.49
C GLY A 87 -18.71 5.53 -4.50
N GLU A 88 -18.92 4.67 -5.49
CA GLU A 88 -20.08 3.76 -5.55
C GLU A 88 -19.91 2.59 -4.58
N ILE A 89 -18.70 2.05 -4.48
CA ILE A 89 -18.34 1.01 -3.50
C ILE A 89 -18.53 1.56 -2.08
N ASP A 90 -17.99 2.75 -1.79
CA ASP A 90 -18.18 3.41 -0.51
C ASP A 90 -19.65 3.67 -0.16
N ALA A 91 -20.46 4.05 -1.16
CA ALA A 91 -21.90 4.22 -0.97
C ALA A 91 -22.59 2.90 -0.62
N LEU A 92 -22.20 1.82 -1.29
CA LEU A 92 -22.69 0.47 -1.03
C LEU A 92 -22.27 -0.03 0.36
N ILE A 93 -21.04 0.22 0.78
CA ILE A 93 -20.51 -0.14 2.10
C ILE A 93 -21.31 0.56 3.20
N ARG A 94 -21.52 1.88 3.08
CA ARG A 94 -22.36 2.64 4.04
C ARG A 94 -23.80 2.13 4.10
N ASP A 95 -24.41 1.84 2.95
CA ASP A 95 -25.77 1.29 2.88
C ASP A 95 -25.86 -0.10 3.53
N LEU A 96 -24.83 -0.94 3.39
CA LEU A 96 -24.75 -2.21 4.11
C LEU A 96 -24.61 -1.99 5.62
N ALA A 97 -23.77 -1.05 6.07
CA ALA A 97 -23.62 -0.75 7.49
C ALA A 97 -24.96 -0.35 8.11
N GLU A 98 -25.69 0.56 7.46
CA GLU A 98 -27.04 0.96 7.90
C GLU A 98 -28.04 -0.21 7.90
N ARG A 99 -28.04 -1.04 6.84
CA ARG A 99 -28.97 -2.19 6.74
C ARG A 99 -28.77 -3.24 7.82
N HIS A 100 -27.53 -3.41 8.28
CA HIS A 100 -27.16 -4.38 9.30
C HIS A 100 -27.09 -3.76 10.72
N ASP A 101 -27.42 -2.47 10.89
CA ASP A 101 -27.22 -1.74 12.16
C ASP A 101 -25.78 -1.90 12.70
N ALA A 102 -24.82 -1.98 11.78
CA ALA A 102 -23.41 -2.19 12.06
C ALA A 102 -22.66 -0.86 12.06
N THR A 103 -21.61 -0.76 12.86
CA THR A 103 -20.70 0.39 12.82
C THR A 103 -19.70 0.20 11.68
N LEU A 104 -19.64 1.18 10.77
CA LEU A 104 -18.64 1.23 9.72
C LEU A 104 -17.25 1.40 10.35
N LEU A 105 -16.30 0.54 10.04
CA LEU A 105 -14.90 0.70 10.40
C LEU A 105 -14.12 1.13 9.15
N THR A 106 -13.38 2.24 9.24
CA THR A 106 -12.64 2.79 8.08
C THR A 106 -11.35 3.48 8.53
N SER A 107 -10.31 3.36 7.71
CA SER A 107 -9.09 4.18 7.79
C SER A 107 -9.09 5.34 6.79
N ASP A 108 -10.17 5.50 6.00
CA ASP A 108 -10.35 6.60 5.06
C ASP A 108 -11.09 7.76 5.74
N VAL A 109 -10.42 8.92 5.82
CA VAL A 109 -10.97 10.12 6.42
C VAL A 109 -12.21 10.64 5.67
N VAL A 110 -12.21 10.59 4.34
CA VAL A 110 -13.32 11.02 3.48
C VAL A 110 -14.53 10.12 3.69
N GLN A 111 -14.33 8.80 3.67
CA GLN A 111 -15.38 7.82 3.97
C GLN A 111 -16.02 8.12 5.33
N SER A 112 -15.18 8.34 6.36
CA SER A 112 -15.65 8.61 7.72
C SER A 112 -16.47 9.89 7.85
N GLU A 113 -16.03 10.98 7.21
CA GLU A 113 -16.73 12.27 7.23
C GLU A 113 -18.07 12.18 6.49
N VAL A 114 -18.12 11.46 5.36
CA VAL A 114 -19.37 11.23 4.63
C VAL A 114 -20.34 10.36 5.44
N ALA A 115 -19.86 9.32 6.11
CA ALA A 115 -20.68 8.48 6.99
C ALA A 115 -21.28 9.29 8.15
N ARG A 116 -20.45 10.10 8.84
CA ARG A 116 -20.91 11.02 9.90
C ARG A 116 -21.97 12.00 9.39
N ALA A 117 -21.75 12.60 8.22
CA ALA A 117 -22.69 13.55 7.62
C ALA A 117 -24.03 12.91 7.26
N LYS A 118 -24.04 11.61 6.91
CA LYS A 118 -25.24 10.82 6.61
C LYS A 118 -25.92 10.23 7.85
N GLY A 119 -25.29 10.29 9.02
CA GLY A 119 -25.80 9.69 10.24
C GLY A 119 -25.55 8.18 10.35
N VAL A 120 -24.63 7.65 9.54
CA VAL A 120 -24.17 6.26 9.64
C VAL A 120 -23.21 6.15 10.82
N ALA A 121 -23.41 5.15 11.69
CA ALA A 121 -22.48 4.87 12.78
C ALA A 121 -21.11 4.52 12.19
N VAL A 122 -20.06 5.24 12.59
CA VAL A 122 -18.72 5.06 12.03
C VAL A 122 -17.65 5.23 13.09
N GLU A 123 -16.68 4.33 13.03
CA GLU A 123 -15.42 4.37 13.75
C GLU A 123 -14.30 4.61 12.73
N TYR A 124 -13.62 5.75 12.87
CA TYR A 124 -12.42 6.05 12.11
C TYR A 124 -11.21 5.63 12.92
N VAL A 125 -10.34 4.83 12.33
CA VAL A 125 -9.04 4.47 12.90
C VAL A 125 -7.97 5.08 12.02
N GLU A 126 -6.97 5.72 12.61
CA GLU A 126 -5.86 6.22 11.81
C GLU A 126 -5.18 5.04 11.11
N PRO A 127 -4.80 5.17 9.83
CA PRO A 127 -4.10 4.11 9.11
C PRO A 127 -2.91 3.60 9.92
N GLN A 128 -2.62 2.30 9.86
CA GLN A 128 -1.31 1.82 10.29
C GLN A 128 -0.33 2.50 9.32
N VAL A 129 0.40 3.51 9.80
CA VAL A 129 1.62 3.90 9.11
C VAL A 129 2.56 2.74 9.38
N GLU A 130 2.59 1.74 8.51
CA GLU A 130 3.78 0.90 8.42
C GLU A 130 4.94 1.89 8.37
N GLU A 131 5.90 1.77 9.30
CA GLU A 131 7.12 2.58 9.22
C GLU A 131 7.57 2.47 7.77
N THR A 132 7.47 3.57 7.01
CA THR A 132 7.84 3.62 5.61
C THR A 132 9.16 2.88 5.54
N PRO A 133 9.28 1.74 4.85
CA PRO A 133 10.56 1.06 4.80
C PRO A 133 11.55 2.10 4.29
N ASP A 134 12.51 2.48 5.16
CA ASP A 134 13.43 3.59 4.90
C ASP A 134 13.92 3.42 3.47
N LEU A 135 13.63 4.40 2.62
CA LEU A 135 14.01 4.30 1.22
C LEU A 135 15.53 4.43 1.20
N ALA A 136 16.22 3.31 0.97
CA ALA A 136 17.66 3.20 1.16
C ALA A 136 18.44 4.25 0.37
N ILE A 137 17.90 4.72 -0.76
CA ILE A 137 18.55 5.75 -1.58
C ILE A 137 18.54 7.15 -0.96
N GLU A 138 17.70 7.42 0.05
CA GLU A 138 17.63 8.72 0.72
C GLU A 138 18.92 9.08 1.44
N GLU A 139 19.71 8.09 1.87
CA GLU A 139 21.03 8.32 2.49
C GLU A 139 22.03 9.03 1.54
N TYR A 140 21.79 8.93 0.22
CA TYR A 140 22.61 9.58 -0.82
C TYR A 140 22.07 10.95 -1.24
N LEU A 141 20.91 11.36 -0.71
CA LEU A 141 20.26 12.62 -1.06
C LEU A 141 20.59 13.71 -0.02
N ASP A 142 20.74 14.93 -0.51
CA ASP A 142 20.83 16.13 0.31
C ASP A 142 20.09 17.27 -0.39
N GLU A 143 19.96 18.42 0.29
CA GLU A 143 19.22 19.59 -0.21
C GLU A 143 19.72 20.13 -1.56
N SER A 144 20.92 19.76 -2.00
CA SER A 144 21.54 20.18 -3.26
C SER A 144 21.57 19.09 -4.33
N THR A 145 21.17 17.86 -3.99
CA THR A 145 21.20 16.70 -4.89
C THR A 145 20.01 16.72 -5.84
N MET A 146 20.30 16.72 -7.14
CA MET A 146 19.27 16.66 -8.19
C MET A 146 19.00 15.23 -8.64
N SER A 147 20.02 14.36 -8.61
CA SER A 147 19.90 12.95 -8.98
C SER A 147 21.08 12.17 -8.41
N VAL A 148 20.83 10.94 -7.99
CA VAL A 148 21.86 9.97 -7.59
C VAL A 148 22.00 8.91 -8.67
N HIS A 149 23.22 8.42 -8.85
CA HIS A 149 23.59 7.38 -9.81
C HIS A 149 24.39 6.33 -9.06
N LEU A 150 23.80 5.17 -8.86
CA LEU A 150 24.39 4.03 -8.15
C LEU A 150 24.69 2.95 -9.18
N LYS A 151 25.82 2.26 -9.06
CA LYS A 151 26.17 1.18 -9.99
C LYS A 151 27.14 0.21 -9.36
N THR A 152 26.91 -1.08 -9.61
CA THR A 152 27.80 -2.16 -9.18
C THR A 152 29.23 -1.91 -9.66
N GLY A 153 30.19 -1.96 -8.74
CA GLY A 153 31.60 -1.73 -9.03
C GLY A 153 31.99 -0.26 -9.21
N VAL A 154 31.09 0.68 -8.93
CA VAL A 154 31.32 2.13 -9.02
C VAL A 154 31.05 2.78 -7.67
N ARG A 155 31.69 3.93 -7.42
CA ARG A 155 31.35 4.79 -6.28
C ARG A 155 29.96 5.39 -6.48
N PRO A 156 29.18 5.62 -5.41
CA PRO A 156 27.93 6.36 -5.54
C PRO A 156 28.23 7.78 -6.04
N MET A 157 27.49 8.24 -7.04
CA MET A 157 27.70 9.55 -7.66
C MET A 157 26.43 10.39 -7.56
N ALA A 158 26.57 11.69 -7.29
CA ALA A 158 25.48 12.65 -7.31
C ALA A 158 25.69 13.69 -8.40
N LYS A 159 24.59 14.19 -8.94
CA LYS A 159 24.56 15.44 -9.69
C LYS A 159 24.03 16.54 -8.78
N ARG A 160 24.89 17.50 -8.44
CA ARG A 160 24.58 18.61 -7.52
C ARG A 160 24.76 19.97 -8.18
N GLY A 161 24.06 20.97 -7.67
CA GLY A 161 24.20 22.37 -8.06
C GLY A 161 22.93 22.98 -8.66
N THR A 162 23.07 24.12 -9.33
CA THR A 162 21.95 24.86 -9.92
C THR A 162 21.90 24.70 -11.43
N ILE A 163 20.76 25.02 -12.05
CA ILE A 163 20.57 24.97 -13.49
C ILE A 163 21.59 25.89 -14.18
N GLY A 164 22.62 25.30 -14.79
CA GLY A 164 23.71 25.99 -15.48
C GLY A 164 25.10 25.71 -14.90
N GLU A 165 25.19 25.34 -13.64
CA GLU A 165 26.43 25.01 -12.92
C GLU A 165 26.25 23.70 -12.14
N MET A 166 26.17 22.59 -12.88
CA MET A 166 26.00 21.26 -12.30
C MET A 166 27.34 20.52 -12.26
N ALA A 167 27.67 19.95 -11.10
CA ALA A 167 28.81 19.06 -10.91
C ALA A 167 28.33 17.61 -10.79
N TYR A 168 29.09 16.69 -11.37
CA TYR A 168 28.92 15.25 -11.17
C TYR A 168 30.07 14.77 -10.31
N GLU A 169 29.77 14.37 -9.08
CA GLU A 169 30.76 14.15 -8.03
C GLU A 169 30.48 12.91 -7.19
N PRO A 170 31.51 12.26 -6.66
CA PRO A 170 31.33 11.11 -5.77
C PRO A 170 30.73 11.55 -4.43
N ILE A 171 29.81 10.72 -3.92
CA ILE A 171 29.17 10.89 -2.60
C ILE A 171 30.01 10.19 -1.53
N ASP A 172 30.60 9.04 -1.88
CA ASP A 172 31.47 8.23 -1.02
C ASP A 172 32.71 7.76 -1.82
N GLU A 173 33.78 7.42 -1.10
CA GLU A 173 34.97 6.76 -1.64
C GLU A 173 34.79 5.25 -1.82
N GLY A 174 33.85 4.63 -1.08
CA GLY A 174 33.49 3.22 -1.16
C GLY A 174 32.88 2.85 -2.50
N VAL A 175 33.28 1.70 -3.06
CA VAL A 175 32.69 1.15 -4.27
C VAL A 175 31.52 0.24 -3.89
N LEU A 176 30.39 0.42 -4.56
CA LEU A 176 29.19 -0.36 -4.33
C LEU A 176 29.38 -1.79 -4.83
N THR A 177 29.16 -2.76 -3.96
CA THR A 177 29.18 -4.18 -4.29
C THR A 177 27.87 -4.62 -4.92
N GLU A 178 27.88 -5.76 -5.60
CA GLU A 178 26.66 -6.33 -6.19
C GLU A 178 25.61 -6.68 -5.12
N SER A 179 26.05 -7.10 -3.92
CA SER A 179 25.14 -7.36 -2.79
C SER A 179 24.47 -6.09 -2.27
N GLU A 180 25.20 -4.99 -2.17
CA GLU A 180 24.64 -3.70 -1.75
C GLU A 180 23.66 -3.18 -2.80
N MET A 181 24.05 -3.21 -4.08
CA MET A 181 23.16 -2.78 -5.17
C MET A 181 21.89 -3.62 -5.26
N ARG A 182 21.98 -4.94 -5.04
CA ARG A 182 20.80 -5.81 -4.99
C ARG A 182 19.87 -5.44 -3.84
N ALA A 183 20.42 -5.21 -2.65
CA ALA A 183 19.62 -4.79 -1.49
C ALA A 183 18.93 -3.44 -1.73
N ILE A 184 19.63 -2.48 -2.34
CA ILE A 184 19.06 -1.17 -2.70
C ILE A 184 17.94 -1.33 -3.75
N ALA A 185 18.16 -2.11 -4.80
CA ALA A 185 17.17 -2.37 -5.84
C ALA A 185 15.90 -3.04 -5.28
N GLU A 186 16.06 -4.04 -4.43
CA GLU A 186 14.95 -4.73 -3.75
C GLU A 186 14.19 -3.76 -2.82
N ASN A 187 14.89 -2.95 -2.03
CA ASN A 187 14.27 -1.93 -1.18
C ASN A 187 13.46 -0.93 -2.00
N VAL A 188 14.01 -0.36 -3.08
CA VAL A 188 13.30 0.59 -3.95
C VAL A 188 12.01 -0.02 -4.51
N VAL A 189 12.08 -1.23 -5.05
CA VAL A 189 10.91 -1.89 -5.67
C VAL A 189 9.86 -2.25 -4.63
N ASN A 190 10.27 -2.73 -3.45
CA ASN A 190 9.35 -3.08 -2.37
C ASN A 190 8.71 -1.84 -1.76
N THR A 191 9.49 -0.80 -1.46
CA THR A 191 8.97 0.49 -0.96
C THR A 191 7.96 1.08 -1.93
N ALA A 192 8.24 1.07 -3.25
CA ALA A 192 7.28 1.54 -4.26
C ALA A 192 5.96 0.76 -4.32
N ARG A 193 5.89 -0.45 -3.76
CA ARG A 193 4.66 -1.26 -3.70
C ARG A 193 3.92 -1.13 -2.37
N SER A 194 4.63 -0.78 -1.30
CA SER A 194 4.09 -0.71 0.05
C SER A 194 3.59 0.67 0.43
N VAL A 195 4.21 1.75 -0.06
CA VAL A 195 3.88 3.11 0.35
C VAL A 195 2.72 3.71 -0.45
N SER A 196 1.87 4.50 0.21
CA SER A 196 0.66 5.08 -0.40
C SER A 196 0.93 6.03 -1.58
N ASP A 197 2.10 6.67 -1.61
CA ASP A 197 2.58 7.55 -2.68
C ASP A 197 3.61 6.87 -3.60
N GLY A 198 3.61 5.53 -3.62
CA GLY A 198 4.48 4.69 -4.42
C GLY A 198 3.71 3.91 -5.49
N PHE A 199 4.30 3.76 -6.68
CA PHE A 199 3.85 2.78 -7.66
C PHE A 199 4.94 2.39 -8.66
N VAL A 200 4.79 1.20 -9.27
CA VAL A 200 5.61 0.77 -10.41
C VAL A 200 5.07 1.38 -11.70
N GLU A 201 5.82 2.32 -12.30
CA GLU A 201 5.46 2.99 -13.57
C GLU A 201 5.62 2.05 -14.77
N LEU A 202 6.71 1.27 -14.79
CA LEU A 202 7.03 0.33 -15.85
C LEU A 202 7.90 -0.80 -15.33
N SER A 203 7.67 -2.04 -15.78
CA SER A 203 8.56 -3.16 -15.54
C SER A 203 8.67 -4.04 -16.79
N GLY A 204 9.89 -4.39 -17.17
CA GLY A 204 10.24 -5.22 -18.32
C GLY A 204 11.54 -6.00 -18.07
N ASP A 205 12.01 -6.75 -19.08
CA ASP A 205 13.19 -7.62 -18.95
C ASP A 205 14.44 -6.83 -18.48
N GLY A 206 14.74 -6.91 -17.18
CA GLY A 206 15.90 -6.27 -16.54
C GLY A 206 15.76 -4.76 -16.29
N MET A 207 14.57 -4.16 -16.39
CA MET A 207 14.37 -2.73 -16.14
C MET A 207 13.05 -2.49 -15.42
N THR A 208 13.11 -1.77 -14.31
CA THR A 208 11.93 -1.32 -13.55
C THR A 208 12.02 0.17 -13.27
N ILE A 209 10.95 0.91 -13.54
CA ILE A 209 10.82 2.32 -13.20
C ILE A 209 9.72 2.43 -12.15
N VAL A 210 10.03 3.07 -11.03
CA VAL A 210 9.09 3.33 -9.95
C VAL A 210 8.98 4.83 -9.70
N GLN A 211 7.83 5.23 -9.16
CA GLN A 211 7.59 6.55 -8.61
C GLN A 211 7.38 6.37 -7.12
N ILE A 212 8.08 7.17 -6.30
CA ILE A 212 7.91 7.21 -4.85
C ILE A 212 7.95 8.68 -4.45
N ALA A 213 6.88 9.20 -3.85
CA ALA A 213 6.75 10.62 -3.55
C ALA A 213 7.01 11.51 -4.79
N ASP A 214 8.03 12.37 -4.74
CA ASP A 214 8.48 13.24 -5.84
C ASP A 214 9.67 12.66 -6.64
N MET A 215 10.10 11.42 -6.32
CA MET A 215 11.21 10.75 -6.97
C MET A 215 10.74 9.78 -8.06
N ARG A 216 11.43 9.84 -9.20
CA ARG A 216 11.34 8.84 -10.27
C ARG A 216 12.64 8.04 -10.30
N ILE A 217 12.55 6.76 -9.94
CA ILE A 217 13.72 5.89 -9.77
C ILE A 217 13.69 4.82 -10.87
N ALA A 218 14.79 4.69 -11.60
CA ALA A 218 14.98 3.62 -12.58
C ALA A 218 16.00 2.63 -12.03
N VAL A 219 15.62 1.36 -12.00
CA VAL A 219 16.44 0.23 -11.56
C VAL A 219 16.68 -0.66 -12.77
N ALA A 220 17.93 -0.86 -13.14
CA ALA A 220 18.33 -1.71 -14.25
C ALA A 220 19.23 -2.85 -13.79
N GLU A 221 19.03 -4.03 -14.36
CA GLU A 221 19.80 -5.23 -14.09
C GLU A 221 19.88 -6.11 -15.34
N ALA A 222 20.61 -7.23 -15.27
CA ALA A 222 20.71 -8.16 -16.39
C ALA A 222 19.31 -8.71 -16.75
N PRO A 223 18.94 -8.80 -18.04
CA PRO A 223 19.80 -8.66 -19.23
C PRO A 223 19.91 -7.23 -19.80
N PHE A 224 19.24 -6.24 -19.21
CA PHE A 224 19.23 -4.87 -19.73
C PHE A 224 20.56 -4.14 -19.50
N ALA A 225 21.15 -4.34 -18.32
CA ALA A 225 22.40 -3.75 -17.91
C ALA A 225 23.46 -4.82 -17.59
N ASP A 226 24.75 -4.44 -17.70
CA ASP A 226 25.89 -5.31 -17.40
C ASP A 226 26.09 -5.56 -15.88
N GLY A 227 25.38 -4.82 -15.04
CA GLY A 227 25.35 -4.91 -13.59
C GLY A 227 24.18 -4.08 -13.05
N ILE A 228 23.85 -4.23 -11.77
CA ILE A 228 22.74 -3.50 -11.16
C ILE A 228 23.10 -2.00 -11.08
N GLU A 229 22.21 -1.14 -11.57
CA GLU A 229 22.29 0.33 -11.57
C GLU A 229 20.94 1.00 -11.28
#